data_AF-A0A4R1AMQ3-F1
#
_entry.id   AF-A0A4R1AMQ3-F1
#
_cell.length_a   1.000
_cell.length_b   1.000
_cell.length_c   1.000
_cell.angle_alpha   90.00
_cell.angle_beta   90.00
_cell.angle_gamma   90.00
#
_symmetry.space_group_name_H-M   'P 1'
#
loop_
_entity.id
_entity.type
_entity.pdbx_description
1 polymer ?
#
loop_
_entity_poly.entity_id
_entity_poly.type
_entity_poly.pdbx_seq_one_letter_code
_entity_poly.pdbx_strand_id
1 'polypeptide(L)'
;MFSFAKLEKEEQQELNPEANLLNKDRDTQVKKIVLSLSPKYKEIIFLYYYKDFSVEEISTILKVSANTVKTRLARGRGRLKKLLEEEGFEWEDI
;
A
#
# COMPACT_ATOMS: atom_id res chain seq x y z
N MET A 1 -0.48 -0.62 -16.87
CA MET A 1 0.54 -0.27 -17.88
C MET A 1 1.85 -0.14 -17.12
N PHE A 2 2.73 -1.15 -17.24
CA PHE A 2 4.02 -1.14 -16.56
C PHE A 2 4.88 -0.03 -17.17
N SER A 3 5.21 0.99 -16.37
CA SER A 3 6.06 2.10 -16.81
C SER A 3 7.51 1.63 -16.88
N PHE A 4 8.18 1.91 -18.00
CA PHE A 4 9.62 1.67 -18.19
C PHE A 4 10.47 2.28 -17.07
N ALA A 5 9.99 3.37 -16.43
CA ALA A 5 10.65 4.00 -15.29
C ALA A 5 10.70 3.11 -14.03
N LYS A 6 9.84 2.08 -13.92
CA LYS A 6 9.88 1.13 -12.80
C LYS A 6 10.97 0.06 -13.00
N LEU A 7 11.19 -0.36 -14.25
CA LEU A 7 12.20 -1.37 -14.59
C LEU A 7 13.64 -0.84 -14.39
N GLU A 8 13.91 0.41 -14.76
CA GLU A 8 15.25 1.01 -14.57
C GLU A 8 15.60 1.24 -13.09
N LYS A 9 14.59 1.49 -12.24
CA LYS A 9 14.78 1.62 -10.78
C LYS A 9 15.10 0.30 -10.10
N GLU A 10 14.53 -0.81 -10.56
CA GLU A 10 14.77 -2.14 -10.00
C GLU A 10 16.18 -2.65 -10.35
N GLU A 11 16.68 -2.39 -11.56
CA GLU A 11 18.01 -2.84 -12.03
C GLU A 11 19.18 -2.09 -11.36
N GLN A 12 19.02 -0.80 -11.04
CA GLN A 12 20.05 -0.02 -10.34
C GLN A 12 20.11 -0.30 -8.84
N GLN A 13 19.03 -0.78 -8.24
CA GLN A 13 18.99 -1.11 -6.81
C GLN A 13 19.74 -2.41 -6.51
N GLU A 14 19.72 -3.42 -7.38
CA GLU A 14 20.42 -4.70 -7.15
C GLU A 14 21.93 -4.57 -6.89
N LEU A 15 22.57 -3.50 -7.39
CA LEU A 15 24.03 -3.33 -7.38
C LEU A 15 24.60 -2.68 -6.09
N ASN A 16 23.76 -2.15 -5.19
CA ASN A 16 24.22 -1.56 -3.93
C ASN A 16 23.57 -2.27 -2.72
N PRO A 17 24.31 -3.15 -2.01
CA PRO A 17 23.79 -3.86 -0.83
C PRO A 17 23.25 -2.93 0.27
N GLU A 18 23.89 -1.78 0.50
CA GLU A 18 23.46 -0.81 1.51
C GLU A 18 22.14 -0.15 1.12
N ALA A 19 22.01 0.28 -0.15
CA ALA A 19 20.75 0.82 -0.66
C ALA A 19 19.62 -0.23 -0.64
N ASN A 20 19.93 -1.49 -0.94
CA ASN A 20 18.97 -2.59 -0.85
C ASN A 20 18.48 -2.86 0.57
N LEU A 21 19.37 -2.78 1.58
CA LEU A 21 18.96 -2.88 2.99
C LEU A 21 18.06 -1.71 3.39
N LEU A 22 18.46 -0.47 3.07
CA LEU A 22 17.68 0.74 3.38
C LEU A 22 16.27 0.71 2.76
N ASN A 23 16.15 0.28 1.49
CA ASN A 23 14.85 0.13 0.83
C ASN A 23 13.99 -0.95 1.48
N LYS A 24 14.58 -2.10 1.85
CA LYS A 24 13.86 -3.16 2.57
C LYS A 24 13.36 -2.71 3.93
N ASP A 25 14.14 -1.89 4.64
CA ASP A 25 13.74 -1.33 5.93
C ASP A 25 12.57 -0.35 5.75
N ARG A 26 12.66 0.54 4.76
CA ARG A 26 11.59 1.46 4.37
C ARG A 26 10.29 0.72 4.04
N ASP A 27 10.36 -0.28 3.15
CA ASP A 27 9.22 -1.13 2.78
C ASP A 27 8.60 -1.85 3.99
N THR A 28 9.46 -2.31 4.91
CA THR A 28 9.03 -2.99 6.13
C THR A 28 8.29 -2.03 7.06
N GLN A 29 8.76 -0.79 7.18
CA GLN A 29 8.09 0.25 7.97
C GLN A 29 6.73 0.64 7.37
N VAL A 30 6.66 0.88 6.06
CA VAL A 30 5.39 1.18 5.38
C VAL A 30 4.38 0.05 5.56
N LYS A 31 4.81 -1.20 5.39
CA LYS A 31 3.96 -2.38 5.65
C LYS A 31 3.45 -2.39 7.08
N LYS A 32 4.29 -2.08 8.08
CA LYS A 32 3.86 -1.99 9.49
C LYS A 32 2.80 -0.90 9.68
N ILE A 33 2.94 0.25 9.01
CA ILE A 33 1.97 1.34 9.06
C ILE A 33 0.64 0.92 8.44
N VAL A 34 0.64 0.26 7.28
CA VAL A 34 -0.57 -0.31 6.68
C VAL A 34 -1.24 -1.30 7.63
N LEU A 35 -0.43 -2.17 8.26
CA LEU A 35 -0.89 -3.17 9.21
C LEU A 35 -1.34 -2.57 10.55
N SER A 36 -1.05 -1.31 10.86
CA SER A 36 -1.54 -0.63 12.08
C SER A 36 -2.96 -0.06 11.93
N LEU A 37 -3.46 0.06 10.69
CA LEU A 37 -4.82 0.50 10.43
C LEU A 37 -5.85 -0.40 11.13
N SER A 38 -6.99 0.19 11.52
CA SER A 38 -8.11 -0.59 12.04
C SER A 38 -8.52 -1.69 11.05
N PRO A 39 -8.95 -2.89 11.50
CA PRO A 39 -9.14 -4.06 10.64
C PRO A 39 -9.93 -3.79 9.36
N LYS A 40 -11.05 -3.07 9.46
CA LYS A 40 -11.92 -2.72 8.33
C LYS A 40 -11.28 -1.88 7.23
N TYR A 41 -10.22 -1.13 7.52
CA TYR A 41 -9.47 -0.35 6.53
C TYR A 41 -8.25 -1.11 6.06
N LYS A 42 -7.54 -1.78 6.99
CA LYS A 42 -6.38 -2.62 6.70
C LYS A 42 -6.67 -3.64 5.60
N GLU A 43 -7.73 -4.43 5.76
CA GLU A 43 -8.07 -5.49 4.80
C GLU A 43 -8.34 -4.91 3.40
N ILE A 44 -9.07 -3.80 3.32
CA ILE A 44 -9.42 -3.18 2.05
C ILE A 44 -8.21 -2.54 1.36
N ILE A 45 -7.34 -1.86 2.13
CA ILE A 45 -6.08 -1.31 1.61
C ILE A 45 -5.17 -2.45 1.14
N PHE A 46 -5.04 -3.51 1.94
CA PHE A 46 -4.21 -4.66 1.60
C PHE A 46 -4.69 -5.34 0.31
N LEU A 47 -5.98 -5.66 0.21
CA LEU A 47 -6.54 -6.29 -0.98
C LEU A 47 -6.42 -5.40 -2.22
N TYR A 48 -6.54 -4.09 -2.08
CA TYR A 48 -6.46 -3.17 -3.21
C TYR A 48 -5.03 -2.91 -3.68
N TYR A 49 -4.10 -2.60 -2.79
CA TYR A 49 -2.74 -2.17 -3.14
C TYR A 49 -1.72 -3.31 -3.22
N TYR A 50 -1.88 -4.36 -2.41
CA TYR A 50 -0.92 -5.47 -2.37
C TYR A 50 -1.38 -6.71 -3.14
N LYS A 51 -2.66 -6.78 -3.48
CA LYS A 51 -3.24 -7.90 -4.23
C LYS A 51 -3.91 -7.50 -5.54
N ASP A 52 -3.88 -6.20 -5.87
CA ASP A 52 -4.43 -5.64 -7.11
C ASP A 52 -5.90 -6.00 -7.38
N PHE A 53 -6.69 -6.29 -6.33
CA PHE A 53 -8.11 -6.60 -6.50
C PHE A 53 -8.92 -5.33 -6.77
N SER A 54 -9.88 -5.46 -7.69
CA SER A 54 -10.88 -4.44 -7.98
C SER A 54 -11.87 -4.27 -6.82
N VAL A 55 -12.59 -3.14 -6.83
CA VAL A 55 -13.65 -2.86 -5.85
C VAL A 55 -14.72 -3.95 -5.84
N GLU A 56 -15.06 -4.49 -7.02
CA GLU A 56 -16.07 -5.54 -7.16
C GLU A 56 -15.57 -6.88 -6.61
N GLU A 57 -14.33 -7.26 -6.89
CA GLU A 57 -13.72 -8.48 -6.31
C GLU A 57 -13.63 -8.37 -4.79
N ILE A 58 -13.21 -7.23 -4.26
CA ILE A 58 -13.15 -6.98 -2.81
C ILE A 58 -14.55 -7.06 -2.18
N SER A 59 -15.57 -6.52 -2.86
CA SER A 59 -16.98 -6.59 -2.46
C SER A 59 -17.42 -8.06 -2.32
N THR A 60 -17.08 -8.90 -3.30
CA THR A 60 -17.34 -10.34 -3.26
C THR A 60 -16.56 -11.06 -2.15
N ILE A 61 -15.26 -10.80 -2.01
CA ILE A 61 -14.37 -11.43 -1.02
C ILE A 61 -14.85 -11.13 0.41
N LEU A 62 -15.15 -9.87 0.69
CA LEU A 62 -15.51 -9.39 2.03
C LEU A 62 -17.02 -9.46 2.32
N LYS A 63 -17.84 -9.83 1.33
CA LYS A 63 -19.31 -9.90 1.42
C LYS A 63 -19.94 -8.59 1.91
N VAL A 64 -19.48 -7.46 1.37
CA VAL A 64 -20.01 -6.11 1.64
C VAL A 64 -20.30 -5.40 0.32
N SER A 65 -21.15 -4.37 0.32
CA SER A 65 -21.45 -3.65 -0.93
C SER A 65 -20.21 -2.95 -1.52
N ALA A 66 -20.14 -2.84 -2.85
CA ALA A 66 -19.12 -2.04 -3.54
C ALA A 66 -19.05 -0.58 -3.02
N ASN A 67 -20.19 0.01 -2.62
CA ASN A 67 -20.22 1.34 -2.01
C ASN A 67 -19.54 1.37 -0.62
N THR A 68 -19.72 0.32 0.17
CA THR A 68 -19.00 0.13 1.43
C THR A 68 -17.49 0.01 1.18
N VAL A 69 -17.08 -0.74 0.16
CA VAL A 69 -15.65 -0.85 -0.23
C VAL A 69 -15.08 0.52 -0.61
N LYS A 70 -15.75 1.28 -1.50
CA LYS A 70 -15.34 2.63 -1.90
C LYS A 70 -15.22 3.58 -0.70
N THR A 71 -16.21 3.58 0.19
CA THR A 71 -16.22 4.44 1.38
C THR A 71 -15.08 4.07 2.33
N ARG A 72 -14.85 2.78 2.56
CA ARG A 72 -13.74 2.31 3.42
C ARG A 72 -12.38 2.54 2.78
N LEU A 73 -12.25 2.44 1.45
CA LEU A 73 -11.04 2.84 0.71
C LEU A 73 -10.74 4.32 0.95
N ALA A 74 -11.69 5.21 0.66
CA ALA A 74 -11.49 6.65 0.82
C ALA A 74 -11.07 7.03 2.27
N ARG A 75 -11.79 6.50 3.27
CA ARG A 75 -11.46 6.74 4.68
C ARG A 75 -10.15 6.09 5.09
N GLY A 76 -9.87 4.89 4.60
CA GLY A 76 -8.64 4.15 4.84
C GLY A 76 -7.43 4.90 4.31
N ARG A 77 -7.47 5.37 3.06
CA ARG A 77 -6.41 6.19 2.44
C ARG A 77 -6.17 7.47 3.24
N GLY A 78 -7.23 8.17 3.66
CA GLY A 78 -7.09 9.38 4.47
C GLY A 78 -6.46 9.13 5.84
N ARG A 79 -6.69 7.96 6.46
CA ARG A 79 -6.02 7.57 7.72
C ARG A 79 -4.58 7.15 7.48
N LEU A 80 -4.36 6.38 6.44
CA LEU A 80 -3.05 5.86 6.07
C LEU A 80 -2.09 6.99 5.71
N LYS A 81 -2.54 7.96 4.92
CA LYS A 81 -1.77 9.16 4.59
C LYS A 81 -1.26 9.88 5.84
N LYS A 82 -2.13 10.10 6.83
CA LYS A 82 -1.72 10.74 8.10
C LYS A 82 -0.67 9.92 8.85
N LEU A 83 -0.85 8.60 8.93
CA LEU A 83 0.11 7.74 9.60
C LEU A 83 1.47 7.69 8.88
N LEU A 84 1.48 7.75 7.55
CA LEU A 84 2.71 7.85 6.77
C LEU A 84 3.42 9.17 7.05
N GLU A 85 2.70 10.30 6.97
CA GLU A 85 3.24 11.63 7.24
C GLU A 85 3.82 11.74 8.67
N GLU A 86 3.13 11.18 9.67
CA GLU A 86 3.59 11.13 11.07
C GLU A 86 4.90 10.35 11.25
N GLU A 87 5.13 9.33 10.42
CA GLU A 87 6.32 8.47 10.44
C GLU A 87 7.39 8.91 9.42
N GLY A 88 7.17 10.02 8.72
CA GLY A 88 8.13 10.59 7.74
C GLY A 88 8.13 9.90 6.37
N PHE A 89 7.02 9.28 5.98
CA PHE A 89 6.80 8.65 4.67
C PHE A 89 5.80 9.44 3.82
N GLU A 90 5.89 9.24 2.51
CA GLU A 90 5.02 9.86 1.52
C GLU A 90 4.04 8.83 0.93
N TRP A 91 3.03 9.32 0.21
CA TRP A 91 2.03 8.44 -0.40
C TRP A 91 2.62 7.52 -1.49
N GLU A 92 3.69 7.94 -2.18
CA GLU A 92 4.35 7.12 -3.21
C GLU A 92 5.07 5.87 -2.67
N ASP A 93 5.18 5.73 -1.35
CA ASP A 93 5.85 4.60 -0.71
C ASP A 93 4.97 3.35 -0.53
N ILE A 94 3.68 3.45 -0.90
CA ILE A 94 2.69 2.37 -0.79
C ILE A 94 2.61 1.46 -2.01
#